data_AF-A0AA37NUJ8-F1
#
_entry.id   AF-A0AA37NUJ8-F1
#
_cell.length_a   1.000
_cell.length_b   1.000
_cell.length_c   1.000
_cell.angle_alpha   90.00
_cell.angle_beta   90.00
_cell.angle_gamma   90.00
#
_symmetry.space_group_name_H-M   'P 1'
#
loop_
_entity.id
_entity.type
_entity.pdbx_description
1 polymer ?
#
loop_
_entity_poly.entity_id
_entity_poly.type
_entity_poly.pdbx_seq_one_letter_code
_entity_poly.pdbx_strand_id
1 'polypeptide(L)'
;MIVEICSVVIAACALFVSVFTAYIQKKHDRISTLPICFIVEKCHEGNLAVLIRNLGLGAMTIDKAMMTRGEEVHGNLIEMMPKVKQKWEGFSLEIEGRTILPTQEIVLIAINPKSESIRQAVKDALTGVEVSISFHDVYGKEYHKEKRLGEWGILEKDFGYIAK
;
A
#
# COMPACT_ATOMS: atom_id res chain seq x y z
N MET A 1 21.54 57.74 0.83
CA MET A 1 21.41 57.35 2.26
C MET A 1 20.03 56.81 2.63
N ILE A 2 18.94 57.59 2.66
CA ILE A 2 17.61 57.05 3.06
C ILE A 2 17.14 55.92 2.13
N VAL A 3 17.26 56.12 0.81
CA VAL A 3 16.87 55.11 -0.20
C VAL A 3 17.69 53.82 -0.06
N GLU A 4 18.97 53.93 0.27
CA GLU A 4 19.87 52.78 0.47
C GLU A 4 19.46 51.98 1.71
N ILE A 5 19.17 52.66 2.83
CA ILE A 5 18.67 52.01 4.05
C ILE A 5 17.33 51.31 3.78
N CYS A 6 16.40 51.98 3.09
CA CYS A 6 15.12 51.37 2.71
C CYS A 6 15.32 50.14 1.81
N SER A 7 16.24 50.19 0.84
CA SER A 7 16.53 49.04 -0.03
C SER A 7 17.08 47.84 0.74
N VAL A 8 17.93 48.07 1.75
CA VAL A 8 18.48 47.00 2.60
C VAL A 8 17.38 46.36 3.45
N VAL A 9 16.48 47.17 4.03
CA VAL A 9 15.34 46.65 4.81
C VAL A 9 14.40 45.84 3.92
N ILE A 10 14.06 46.36 2.73
CA ILE A 10 13.21 45.64 1.77
C ILE A 10 13.89 44.31 1.35
N ALA A 11 15.19 44.33 1.07
CA ALA A 11 15.94 43.13 0.72
C ALA A 11 15.96 42.10 1.86
N ALA A 12 16.13 42.53 3.12
CA ALA A 12 16.09 41.65 4.28
C ALA A 12 14.71 41.02 4.47
N CYS A 13 13.63 41.79 4.32
CA CYS A 13 12.27 41.28 4.35
C CYS A 13 12.01 40.29 3.21
N ALA A 14 12.46 40.61 1.99
CA ALA A 14 12.32 39.73 0.83
C ALA A 14 13.06 38.40 1.03
N LEU A 15 14.28 38.45 1.60
CA LEU A 15 15.04 37.25 1.95
C LEU A 15 14.28 36.40 2.98
N PHE A 16 13.74 37.03 4.03
CA PHE A 16 12.97 36.33 5.06
C PHE A 16 11.75 35.62 4.47
N VAL A 17 10.95 36.32 3.65
CA VAL A 17 9.79 35.74 2.97
C VAL A 17 10.21 34.60 2.05
N SER A 18 11.32 34.74 1.33
CA SER A 18 11.84 33.70 0.43
C SER A 18 12.24 32.42 1.19
N VAL A 19 12.91 32.56 2.33
CA VAL A 19 13.27 31.41 3.18
C VAL A 19 12.02 30.74 3.76
N PHE A 20 11.07 31.54 4.24
CA PHE A 20 9.84 31.03 4.82
C PHE A 20 8.95 30.30 3.80
N THR A 21 8.81 30.86 2.59
CA THR A 21 8.06 30.23 1.50
C THR A 21 8.74 28.95 1.03
N ALA A 22 10.06 28.92 0.89
CA ALA A 22 10.80 27.69 0.58
C ALA A 22 10.57 26.58 1.62
N TYR A 23 10.52 26.95 2.91
CA TYR A 23 10.21 26.00 3.98
C TYR A 23 8.78 25.44 3.88
N ILE A 24 7.79 26.30 3.65
CA ILE A 24 6.39 25.89 3.46
C ILE A 24 6.26 24.99 2.23
N GLN A 25 6.88 25.37 1.12
CA GLN A 25 6.82 24.60 -0.13
C GLN A 25 7.38 23.19 0.07
N LYS A 26 8.55 23.07 0.70
CA LYS A 26 9.15 21.76 1.02
C LYS A 26 8.22 20.89 1.88
N LYS A 27 7.54 21.49 2.86
CA LYS A 27 6.57 20.77 3.70
C LYS A 27 5.35 20.35 2.90
N HIS A 28 4.82 21.23 2.06
CA HIS A 28 3.68 20.95 1.20
C HIS A 28 3.99 19.81 0.24
N ASP A 29 5.11 19.90 -0.50
CA ASP A 29 5.53 18.89 -1.47
C ASP A 29 5.64 17.51 -0.82
N ARG A 30 6.20 17.42 0.39
CA ARG A 30 6.31 16.16 1.13
C ARG A 30 4.95 15.58 1.52
N ILE A 31 3.99 16.42 1.93
CA ILE A 31 2.64 15.97 2.30
C ILE A 31 1.86 15.57 1.05
N SER A 32 2.01 16.32 -0.05
CA SER A 32 1.34 16.04 -1.33
C SER A 32 1.82 14.73 -1.97
N THR A 33 3.01 14.26 -1.66
CA THR A 33 3.54 12.97 -2.14
C THR A 33 3.48 11.89 -1.05
N LEU A 34 2.51 11.94 -0.14
CA LEU A 34 2.39 10.90 0.88
C LEU A 34 1.87 9.59 0.24
N PRO A 35 2.57 8.45 0.41
CA PRO A 35 2.02 7.14 0.06
C PRO A 35 0.95 6.72 1.08
N ILE A 36 -0.08 6.00 0.62
CA ILE A 36 -1.14 5.46 1.48
C ILE A 36 -1.32 3.99 1.16
N CYS A 37 -0.77 3.13 2.03
CA CYS A 37 -0.91 1.69 1.91
C CYS A 37 -2.33 1.25 2.30
N PHE A 38 -3.00 0.57 1.37
CA PHE A 38 -4.33 0.02 1.57
C PHE A 38 -4.36 -1.47 1.22
N ILE A 39 -4.69 -2.31 2.21
CA ILE A 39 -4.78 -3.77 2.04
C ILE A 39 -6.25 -4.11 1.73
N VAL A 40 -6.49 -4.58 0.51
CA VAL A 40 -7.83 -4.85 0.00
C VAL A 40 -8.08 -6.35 -0.04
N GLU A 41 -9.24 -6.74 0.47
CA GLU A 41 -9.80 -8.08 0.30
C GLU A 41 -10.95 -7.98 -0.70
N LYS A 42 -10.82 -8.67 -1.83
CA LYS A 42 -11.84 -8.72 -2.86
C LYS A 42 -12.49 -10.11 -2.85
N CYS A 43 -13.82 -10.13 -2.76
CA CYS A 43 -14.63 -11.33 -2.90
C CYS A 43 -15.84 -10.99 -3.80
N HIS A 44 -15.65 -11.00 -5.12
CA HIS A 44 -16.68 -10.62 -6.08
C HIS A 44 -16.82 -11.64 -7.21
N GLU A 45 -18.06 -12.00 -7.57
CA GLU A 45 -18.41 -12.89 -8.70
C GLU A 45 -17.60 -14.20 -8.81
N GLY A 46 -17.19 -14.74 -7.66
CA GLY A 46 -16.38 -15.96 -7.60
C GLY A 46 -14.89 -15.70 -7.42
N ASN A 47 -14.36 -14.52 -7.74
CA ASN A 47 -12.96 -14.21 -7.55
C ASN A 47 -12.64 -13.83 -6.10
N LEU A 48 -11.61 -14.46 -5.55
CA LEU A 48 -11.00 -14.14 -4.26
C LEU A 48 -9.60 -13.59 -4.50
N ALA A 49 -9.35 -12.37 -4.04
CA ALA A 49 -8.03 -11.76 -4.15
C ALA A 49 -7.70 -10.93 -2.92
N VAL A 50 -6.42 -10.90 -2.57
CA VAL A 50 -5.87 -9.98 -1.58
C VAL A 50 -4.75 -9.22 -2.25
N LEU A 51 -4.81 -7.90 -2.15
CA LEU A 51 -3.85 -7.01 -2.80
C LEU A 51 -3.47 -5.84 -1.89
N ILE A 52 -2.28 -5.29 -2.15
CA ILE A 52 -1.80 -4.05 -1.56
C ILE A 52 -1.93 -2.99 -2.63
N ARG A 53 -2.64 -1.91 -2.33
CA ARG A 53 -2.82 -0.77 -3.22
C ARG A 53 -2.22 0.48 -2.60
N ASN A 54 -1.55 1.27 -3.41
CA ASN A 54 -1.13 2.60 -3.01
C ASN A 54 -2.22 3.61 -3.41
N LEU A 55 -3.00 4.07 -2.44
CA LEU A 55 -4.03 5.12 -2.64
C LEU A 55 -3.46 6.53 -2.47
N GLY A 56 -2.16 6.64 -2.18
CA GLY A 56 -1.46 7.91 -2.06
C GLY A 56 -0.97 8.44 -3.41
N LEU A 57 -0.39 9.63 -3.37
CA LEU A 57 0.17 10.32 -4.54
C LEU A 57 1.70 10.16 -4.64
N GLY A 58 2.35 9.65 -3.60
CA GLY A 58 3.78 9.31 -3.61
C GLY A 58 4.03 7.85 -3.97
N ALA A 59 5.24 7.54 -4.41
CA ALA A 59 5.69 6.16 -4.55
C ALA A 59 5.84 5.51 -3.16
N MET A 60 5.51 4.22 -3.08
CA MET A 60 5.55 3.42 -1.87
C MET A 60 6.51 2.25 -2.07
N THR A 61 7.65 2.22 -1.41
CA THR A 61 8.58 1.08 -1.49
C THR A 61 8.39 0.19 -0.27
N ILE A 62 8.10 -1.10 -0.49
CA ILE A 62 7.89 -2.07 0.58
C ILE A 62 9.26 -2.46 1.14
N ASP A 63 9.45 -2.27 2.44
CA ASP A 63 10.67 -2.69 3.15
C ASP A 63 10.54 -4.09 3.71
N LYS A 64 9.36 -4.39 4.26
CA LYS A 64 9.09 -5.67 4.90
C LYS A 64 7.63 -6.03 4.79
N ALA A 65 7.36 -7.30 4.52
CA ALA A 65 6.01 -7.85 4.55
C ALA A 65 5.94 -9.10 5.42
N MET A 66 5.01 -9.11 6.36
CA MET A 66 4.80 -10.24 7.26
C MET A 66 3.33 -10.60 7.28
N MET A 67 3.06 -11.90 7.17
CA MET A 67 1.74 -12.51 7.25
C MET A 67 1.73 -13.40 8.49
N THR A 68 0.90 -13.07 9.46
CA THR A 68 0.89 -13.73 10.78
C THR A 68 -0.48 -14.36 11.05
N ARG A 69 -0.52 -15.58 11.58
CA ARG A 69 -1.76 -16.23 12.04
C ARG A 69 -1.44 -17.06 13.28
N GLY A 70 -1.78 -16.52 14.45
CA GLY A 70 -1.34 -17.13 15.72
C GLY A 70 0.19 -17.10 15.82
N GLU A 71 0.81 -18.26 15.90
CA GLU A 71 2.28 -18.41 15.98
C GLU A 71 2.96 -18.55 14.60
N GLU A 72 2.18 -18.79 13.53
CA GLU A 72 2.70 -18.92 12.17
C GLU A 72 3.03 -17.53 11.59
N VAL A 73 4.27 -17.34 11.13
CA VAL A 73 4.74 -16.10 10.48
C VAL A 73 5.40 -16.44 9.15
N HIS A 74 4.93 -15.81 8.08
CA HIS A 74 5.41 -16.01 6.72
C HIS A 74 5.69 -14.68 6.01
N GLY A 75 6.66 -14.66 5.09
CA GLY A 75 6.96 -13.46 4.27
C GLY A 75 5.98 -13.25 3.10
N ASN A 76 5.18 -14.27 2.78
CA ASN A 76 4.20 -14.22 1.71
C ASN A 76 2.89 -14.89 2.14
N LEU A 77 1.80 -14.49 1.50
CA LEU A 77 0.47 -14.96 1.88
C LEU A 77 0.16 -16.35 1.32
N ILE A 78 0.79 -16.74 0.22
CA ILE A 78 0.55 -18.03 -0.45
C ILE A 78 0.99 -19.23 0.39
N GLU A 79 2.02 -19.09 1.22
CA GLU A 79 2.48 -20.15 2.13
C GLU A 79 1.44 -20.49 3.22
N MET A 80 0.59 -19.54 3.59
CA MET A 80 -0.48 -19.75 4.59
C MET A 80 -1.75 -20.36 4.00
N MET A 81 -1.80 -20.51 2.67
CA MET A 81 -2.96 -20.98 1.94
C MET A 81 -3.02 -22.51 1.87
N PRO A 82 -4.23 -23.10 1.81
CA PRO A 82 -4.39 -24.54 1.71
C PRO A 82 -3.96 -25.04 0.33
N LYS A 83 -3.48 -26.28 0.29
CA LYS A 83 -3.19 -26.98 -0.99
C LYS A 83 -4.51 -27.32 -1.68
N VAL A 84 -4.94 -26.47 -2.61
CA VAL A 84 -6.14 -26.67 -3.42
C VAL A 84 -5.79 -27.41 -4.71
N LYS A 85 -6.69 -28.26 -5.22
CA LYS A 85 -6.53 -28.97 -6.51
C LYS A 85 -6.81 -28.05 -7.71
N GLN A 86 -6.28 -26.83 -7.65
CA GLN A 86 -6.46 -25.78 -8.64
C GLN A 86 -5.22 -24.87 -8.63
N LYS A 87 -4.88 -24.31 -9.79
CA LYS A 87 -3.84 -23.28 -9.90
C LYS A 87 -4.36 -21.92 -9.41
N TRP A 88 -3.51 -21.19 -8.71
CA TRP A 88 -3.72 -19.78 -8.40
C TRP A 88 -3.58 -18.95 -9.67
N GLU A 89 -4.37 -17.88 -9.79
CA GLU A 89 -4.32 -16.96 -10.93
C GLU A 89 -3.19 -15.94 -10.80
N GLY A 90 -2.83 -15.59 -9.57
CA GLY A 90 -1.70 -14.73 -9.28
C GLY A 90 -1.28 -14.87 -7.82
N PHE A 91 0.01 -14.79 -7.55
CA PHE A 91 0.56 -14.68 -6.21
C PHE A 91 1.94 -14.03 -6.27
N SER A 92 2.34 -13.38 -5.19
CA SER A 92 3.68 -12.81 -5.06
C SER A 92 4.43 -13.52 -3.94
N LEU A 93 5.60 -14.08 -4.28
CA LEU A 93 6.51 -14.71 -3.31
C LEU A 93 7.41 -13.70 -2.62
N GLU A 94 7.94 -12.74 -3.39
CA GLU A 94 8.83 -11.69 -2.92
C GLU A 94 8.22 -10.32 -3.27
N ILE A 95 7.84 -9.57 -2.24
CA ILE A 95 7.32 -8.20 -2.38
C ILE A 95 8.20 -7.14 -1.72
N GLU A 96 9.17 -7.56 -0.92
CA GLU A 96 10.16 -6.67 -0.30
C GLU A 96 11.06 -6.05 -1.39
N GLY A 97 11.38 -4.77 -1.22
CA GLY A 97 12.10 -3.96 -2.20
C GLY A 97 11.28 -3.49 -3.41
N ARG A 98 10.01 -3.91 -3.55
CA ARG A 98 9.16 -3.45 -4.67
C ARG A 98 8.56 -2.09 -4.38
N THR A 99 8.58 -1.22 -5.40
CA THR A 99 7.92 0.08 -5.39
C THR A 99 6.55 -0.02 -6.06
N ILE A 100 5.52 0.42 -5.33
CA ILE A 100 4.15 0.60 -5.81
C ILE A 100 3.95 2.08 -6.12
N LEU A 101 3.77 2.40 -7.41
CA LEU A 101 3.47 3.76 -7.84
C LEU A 101 2.06 4.18 -7.41
N PRO A 102 1.75 5.49 -7.42
CA PRO A 102 0.41 5.99 -7.12
C PRO A 102 -0.67 5.25 -7.90
N THR A 103 -1.75 4.87 -7.22
CA THR A 103 -2.91 4.13 -7.75
C THR A 103 -2.64 2.69 -8.21
N GLN A 104 -1.38 2.25 -8.23
CA GLN A 104 -1.03 0.87 -8.59
C GLN A 104 -1.21 -0.09 -7.41
N GLU A 105 -1.19 -1.38 -7.73
CA GLU A 105 -1.39 -2.47 -6.80
C GLU A 105 -0.41 -3.62 -7.02
N ILE A 106 -0.15 -4.37 -5.94
CA ILE A 106 0.52 -5.66 -5.96
C ILE A 106 -0.48 -6.72 -5.48
N VAL A 107 -0.65 -7.76 -6.28
CA VAL A 107 -1.46 -8.93 -5.93
C VAL A 107 -0.65 -9.81 -4.98
N LEU A 108 -1.14 -9.98 -3.75
CA LEU A 108 -0.57 -10.96 -2.81
C LEU A 108 -0.99 -12.36 -3.22
N ILE A 109 -2.31 -12.55 -3.42
CA ILE A 109 -2.91 -13.76 -3.96
C ILE A 109 -4.16 -13.41 -4.78
N ALA A 110 -4.46 -14.22 -5.78
CA ALA A 110 -5.68 -14.18 -6.56
C ALA A 110 -6.05 -15.60 -7.00
N ILE A 111 -7.31 -15.96 -6.84
CA ILE A 111 -7.88 -17.24 -7.29
C ILE A 111 -9.35 -17.06 -7.67
N ASN A 112 -9.76 -17.75 -8.74
CA ASN A 112 -11.16 -17.93 -9.11
C ASN A 112 -11.59 -19.38 -8.80
N PRO A 113 -12.09 -19.70 -7.61
CA PRO A 113 -12.39 -21.07 -7.19
C PRO A 113 -13.43 -21.73 -8.08
N LYS A 114 -13.10 -22.90 -8.63
CA LYS A 114 -14.02 -23.72 -9.44
C LYS A 114 -15.15 -24.36 -8.65
N SER A 115 -15.02 -24.44 -7.32
CA SER A 115 -16.03 -25.01 -6.43
C SER A 115 -16.16 -24.20 -5.14
N GLU A 116 -17.37 -24.22 -4.56
CA GLU A 116 -17.63 -23.54 -3.29
C GLU A 116 -16.79 -24.12 -2.14
N SER A 117 -16.43 -25.41 -2.21
CA SER A 117 -15.51 -26.04 -1.25
C SER A 117 -14.10 -25.44 -1.25
N ILE A 118 -13.55 -25.14 -2.43
CA ILE A 118 -12.25 -24.47 -2.57
C ILE A 118 -12.37 -23.03 -2.05
N ARG A 119 -13.48 -22.36 -2.39
CA ARG A 119 -13.74 -20.99 -1.95
C ARG A 119 -13.79 -20.89 -0.43
N GLN A 120 -14.53 -21.78 0.23
CA GLN A 120 -14.63 -21.78 1.68
C GLN A 120 -13.28 -22.10 2.33
N ALA A 121 -12.55 -23.10 1.82
CA ALA A 121 -11.22 -23.43 2.33
C ALA A 121 -10.24 -22.25 2.25
N VAL A 122 -10.25 -21.49 1.15
CA VAL A 122 -9.41 -20.29 1.00
C VAL A 122 -9.88 -19.17 1.93
N LYS A 123 -11.20 -18.94 2.05
CA LYS A 123 -11.75 -17.94 2.98
C LYS A 123 -11.40 -18.24 4.43
N ASP A 124 -11.54 -19.49 4.84
CA ASP A 124 -11.21 -19.94 6.20
C ASP A 124 -9.72 -19.76 6.48
N ALA A 125 -8.86 -20.08 5.50
CA ALA A 125 -7.43 -19.88 5.64
C ALA A 125 -7.00 -18.41 5.73
N LEU A 126 -7.71 -17.52 5.02
CA LEU A 126 -7.49 -16.07 5.10
C LEU A 126 -8.04 -15.46 6.39
N THR A 127 -9.09 -16.05 6.95
CA THR A 127 -9.72 -15.51 8.15
C THR A 127 -8.77 -15.58 9.33
N GLY A 128 -8.48 -14.42 9.92
CA GLY A 128 -7.55 -14.32 11.06
C GLY A 128 -6.07 -14.22 10.69
N VAL A 129 -5.72 -14.12 9.40
CA VAL A 129 -4.38 -13.71 8.99
C VAL A 129 -4.22 -12.21 9.18
N GLU A 130 -3.17 -11.78 9.85
CA GLU A 130 -2.75 -10.39 10.00
C GLU A 130 -1.66 -10.08 8.97
N VAL A 131 -1.95 -9.14 8.08
CA VAL A 131 -1.02 -8.65 7.06
C VAL A 131 -0.38 -7.37 7.59
N SER A 132 0.93 -7.39 7.77
CA SER A 132 1.74 -6.30 8.31
C SER A 132 2.77 -5.86 7.28
N ILE A 133 2.68 -4.61 6.82
CA ILE A 133 3.48 -4.04 5.74
C ILE A 133 4.22 -2.81 6.27
N SER A 134 5.55 -2.87 6.25
CA SER A 134 6.42 -1.72 6.45
C SER A 134 6.89 -1.19 5.10
N PHE A 135 6.87 0.13 4.94
CA PHE A 135 7.19 0.78 3.68
C PHE A 135 7.72 2.19 3.90
N HIS A 136 8.42 2.74 2.91
CA HIS A 136 8.87 4.13 2.93
C HIS A 136 8.44 4.93 1.69
N ASP A 137 8.43 6.26 1.85
CA ASP A 137 8.26 7.23 0.77
C ASP A 137 9.57 7.55 0.06
N VAL A 138 9.52 8.32 -1.03
CA VAL A 138 10.72 8.75 -1.79
C VAL A 138 11.71 9.59 -0.99
N TYR A 139 11.32 10.10 0.18
CA TYR A 139 12.17 10.85 1.10
C TYR A 139 12.73 9.97 2.23
N GLY A 140 12.53 8.65 2.18
CA GLY A 140 13.01 7.68 3.16
C GLY A 140 12.24 7.71 4.48
N LYS A 141 11.05 8.32 4.53
CA LYS A 141 10.21 8.25 5.73
C LYS A 141 9.51 6.91 5.78
N GLU A 142 9.70 6.20 6.87
CA GLU A 142 9.08 4.90 7.13
C GLU A 142 7.64 5.04 7.65
N TYR A 143 6.83 4.05 7.27
CA TYR A 143 5.43 3.90 7.59
C TYR A 143 5.11 2.43 7.81
N HIS A 144 4.00 2.19 8.49
CA HIS A 144 3.56 0.85 8.82
C HIS A 144 2.05 0.73 8.66
N LYS A 145 1.61 -0.38 8.08
CA LYS A 145 0.20 -0.69 7.89
C LYS A 145 -0.09 -2.14 8.24
N GLU A 146 -1.06 -2.32 9.11
CA GLU A 146 -1.56 -3.64 9.49
C GLU A 146 -3.04 -3.76 9.13
N LYS A 147 -3.44 -4.97 8.74
CA LYS A 147 -4.84 -5.33 8.55
C LYS A 147 -5.05 -6.81 8.85
N ARG A 148 -6.05 -7.10 9.68
CA ARG A 148 -6.55 -8.47 9.86
C ARG A 148 -7.53 -8.81 8.74
N LEU A 149 -7.28 -9.93 8.08
CA LEU A 149 -8.11 -10.47 7.01
C LEU A 149 -9.27 -11.30 7.59
N GLY A 150 -10.35 -11.44 6.83
CA GLY A 150 -11.57 -12.13 7.22
C GLY A 150 -12.75 -11.21 7.51
N GLU A 151 -12.53 -9.89 7.52
CA GLU A 151 -13.61 -8.90 7.52
C GLU A 151 -14.11 -8.70 6.08
N TRP A 152 -14.88 -9.67 5.58
CA TRP A 152 -15.46 -9.67 4.24
C TRP A 152 -16.58 -8.61 4.11
N GLY A 153 -16.20 -7.33 4.22
CA GLY A 153 -17.06 -6.16 4.12
C GLY A 153 -17.04 -5.54 2.72
N ILE A 154 -18.22 -5.60 2.07
CA ILE A 154 -18.73 -4.89 0.89
C ILE A 154 -17.88 -3.70 0.34
N LEU A 155 -16.83 -3.94 -0.44
CA LEU A 155 -16.16 -2.95 -1.32
C LEU A 155 -15.49 -3.76 -2.45
N GLU A 156 -15.63 -3.54 -3.77
CA GLU A 156 -16.12 -2.48 -4.65
C GLU A 156 -16.81 -3.14 -5.86
N LYS A 157 -17.75 -2.44 -6.50
CA LYS A 157 -18.60 -2.94 -7.61
C LYS A 157 -17.92 -2.98 -8.99
N ASP A 158 -16.69 -2.52 -9.13
CA ASP A 158 -16.03 -2.39 -10.43
C ASP A 158 -14.60 -2.93 -10.37
N PHE A 159 -14.38 -4.21 -10.70
CA PHE A 159 -13.08 -4.65 -11.20
C PHE A 159 -13.17 -5.94 -12.00
N GLY A 160 -12.89 -5.86 -13.30
CA GLY A 160 -12.51 -6.99 -14.14
C GLY A 160 -11.01 -7.24 -13.98
N TYR A 161 -10.61 -8.08 -13.01
CA TYR A 161 -9.28 -8.68 -13.06
C TYR A 161 -9.35 -9.84 -14.06
N ILE A 162 -8.81 -9.61 -15.26
CA ILE A 162 -8.51 -10.68 -16.21
C ILE A 162 -7.00 -10.87 -16.09
N ALA A 163 -6.58 -12.02 -15.58
CA ALA A 163 -5.18 -12.42 -15.65
C ALA A 163 -4.74 -12.30 -17.12
N LYS A 164 -3.74 -11.45 -17.39
CA LYS A 164 -3.09 -11.43 -18.71
C LYS A 164 -2.26 -12.69 -18.89
#